data_AF-A0A2Z6QI19-F1
#
_entry.id   AF-A0A2Z6QI19-F1
#
_cell.length_a   1.000
_cell.length_b   1.000
_cell.length_c   1.000
_cell.angle_alpha   90.00
_cell.angle_beta   90.00
_cell.angle_gamma   90.00
#
_symmetry.space_group_name_H-M   'P 1'
#
loop_
_entity.id
_entity.type
_entity.pdbx_description
1 polymer ?
#
loop_
_entity_poly.entity_id
_entity_poly.type
_entity_poly.pdbx_seq_one_letter_code
_entity_poly.pdbx_strand_id
1 'polypeptide(L)'
;MRGIINHLSKTSLISSRVVGNVHLNLLVLGRSMMTKTFIEDKNYKGLYYHPTIDSTNYLVSFLSNNDKVNKHADIAVIGRIPFDSEVDDNNNPKITIQNFIENKKFTQFLHQVIAENVGDSDAQLQALAKYYQNGWLHVADARDPAVWGRIPYPEDIFGMVQVKDGQIIQGTYQPMPTHLSHFSNY
;
A
#
# COMPACT_ATOMS: atom_id res chain seq x y z
N MET A 1 4.62 -71.06 3.45
CA MET A 1 3.24 -70.60 3.68
C MET A 1 3.08 -69.27 2.93
N ARG A 2 2.62 -69.23 1.67
CA ARG A 2 1.22 -69.18 1.14
C ARG A 2 0.39 -67.97 1.63
N GLY A 3 -0.09 -67.14 0.69
CA GLY A 3 -1.20 -66.15 0.81
C GLY A 3 -0.82 -64.73 0.34
N ILE A 4 -0.90 -64.32 -0.95
CA ILE A 4 -2.05 -63.86 -1.79
C ILE A 4 -2.63 -62.53 -1.23
N ILE A 5 -2.69 -61.36 -1.89
CA ILE A 5 -3.53 -60.87 -3.04
C ILE A 5 -2.94 -59.49 -3.49
N ASN A 6 -2.38 -59.29 -4.71
CA ASN A 6 -2.96 -58.77 -5.98
C ASN A 6 -3.91 -57.56 -5.87
N HIS A 7 -4.05 -56.58 -6.76
CA HIS A 7 -3.46 -56.09 -8.01
C HIS A 7 -4.12 -54.68 -8.17
N LEU A 8 -3.49 -53.66 -8.75
CA LEU A 8 -3.87 -53.13 -10.06
C LEU A 8 -2.80 -52.10 -10.49
N SER A 9 -1.88 -52.54 -11.34
CA SER A 9 -1.12 -51.66 -12.23
C SER A 9 -0.97 -52.33 -13.60
N LYS A 10 -0.79 -51.51 -14.63
CA LYS A 10 -0.71 -51.78 -16.08
C LYS A 10 -2.09 -51.88 -16.73
N THR A 11 -2.39 -51.22 -17.86
CA THR A 11 -1.64 -51.16 -19.13
C THR A 11 -2.28 -50.04 -19.97
N SER A 12 -1.55 -49.17 -20.68
CA SER A 12 -1.33 -49.39 -22.12
C SER A 12 -0.42 -48.30 -22.71
N LEU A 13 0.65 -48.76 -23.34
CA LEU A 13 1.52 -48.05 -24.28
C LEU A 13 0.85 -48.09 -25.67
N ILE A 14 0.79 -46.95 -26.36
CA ILE A 14 0.77 -46.94 -27.83
C ILE A 14 1.87 -46.01 -28.31
N SER A 15 2.83 -46.61 -29.01
CA SER A 15 3.90 -45.97 -29.76
C SER A 15 3.43 -45.70 -31.19
N SER A 16 3.60 -44.48 -31.67
CA SER A 16 3.75 -44.20 -33.10
C SER A 16 4.69 -43.02 -33.30
N ARG A 17 5.89 -43.30 -33.82
CA ARG A 17 6.78 -42.30 -34.42
C ARG A 17 6.25 -41.94 -35.80
N VAL A 18 5.93 -40.67 -36.04
CA VAL A 18 6.06 -40.00 -37.34
C VAL A 18 6.56 -38.58 -37.08
N VAL A 19 7.57 -38.20 -37.88
CA VAL A 19 8.31 -36.95 -37.88
C VAL A 19 7.42 -35.77 -38.29
N GLY A 20 7.50 -34.64 -37.58
CA GLY A 20 6.83 -33.40 -38.00
C GLY A 20 6.84 -32.29 -36.94
N ASN A 21 7.74 -31.33 -37.13
CA ASN A 21 7.74 -29.93 -36.69
C ASN A 21 6.88 -29.48 -35.48
N VAL A 22 7.62 -29.10 -34.43
CA VAL A 22 7.55 -27.89 -33.59
C VAL A 22 6.24 -27.07 -33.52
N HIS A 23 5.89 -26.75 -32.27
CA HIS A 23 4.92 -25.78 -31.75
C HIS A 23 3.46 -26.24 -31.57
N LEU A 24 3.20 -26.86 -30.42
CA LEU A 24 1.96 -26.65 -29.69
C LEU A 24 2.25 -25.94 -28.37
N ASN A 25 1.72 -24.72 -28.26
CA ASN A 25 1.61 -23.96 -27.01
C ASN A 25 0.81 -24.79 -25.99
N LEU A 26 1.50 -25.31 -24.99
CA LEU A 26 0.89 -25.95 -23.82
C LEU A 26 1.30 -25.17 -22.57
N LEU A 27 0.75 -23.98 -22.42
CA LEU A 27 0.85 -23.13 -21.22
C LEU A 27 -0.53 -22.97 -20.57
N VAL A 28 -1.28 -24.07 -20.44
CA VAL A 28 -2.49 -24.11 -19.62
C VAL A 28 -2.50 -25.44 -18.88
N LEU A 29 -1.70 -25.56 -17.82
CA LEU A 29 -1.92 -26.51 -16.73
C LEU A 29 -0.95 -26.19 -15.60
N GLY A 30 -1.51 -25.78 -14.46
CA GLY A 30 -0.76 -25.60 -13.22
C GLY A 30 -0.63 -24.16 -12.73
N ARG A 31 -1.70 -23.35 -12.76
CA ARG A 31 -1.85 -22.34 -11.69
C ARG A 31 -2.17 -23.09 -10.39
N SER A 32 -1.12 -23.67 -9.81
CA SER A 32 -1.09 -24.01 -8.39
C SER A 32 -1.62 -22.80 -7.62
N MET A 33 -2.52 -23.02 -6.67
CA MET A 33 -2.95 -22.01 -5.70
C MET A 33 -1.73 -21.58 -4.88
N MET A 34 -0.87 -20.74 -5.45
CA MET A 34 0.14 -20.03 -4.70
C MET A 34 -0.58 -18.89 -4.00
N THR A 35 -0.57 -18.92 -2.68
CA THR A 35 -0.69 -17.75 -1.81
C THR A 35 0.10 -16.61 -2.44
N LYS A 36 -0.58 -15.71 -3.17
CA LYS A 36 0.10 -14.60 -3.83
C LYS A 36 0.62 -13.68 -2.74
N THR A 37 1.93 -13.75 -2.56
CA THR A 37 2.74 -12.84 -1.78
C THR A 37 2.49 -11.42 -2.28
N PHE A 38 2.39 -10.48 -1.35
CA PHE A 38 2.33 -9.04 -1.65
C PHE A 38 3.49 -8.61 -2.56
N ILE A 39 3.31 -7.50 -3.26
CA ILE A 39 4.37 -6.85 -4.02
C ILE A 39 4.82 -5.64 -3.19
N GLU A 40 6.11 -5.53 -2.87
CA GLU A 40 6.67 -4.31 -2.29
C GLU A 40 6.97 -3.31 -3.40
N ASP A 41 6.56 -2.07 -3.21
CA ASP A 41 6.86 -0.98 -4.13
C ASP A 41 8.35 -0.68 -4.14
N LYS A 42 8.96 -0.72 -5.32
CA LYS A 42 10.41 -0.48 -5.47
C LYS A 42 10.79 0.99 -5.34
N ASN A 43 9.85 1.91 -5.59
CA ASN A 43 10.07 3.36 -5.46
C ASN A 43 9.84 3.79 -4.00
N TYR A 44 8.84 3.20 -3.35
CA TYR A 44 8.41 3.55 -2.00
C TYR A 44 8.55 2.37 -1.04
N LYS A 45 9.73 2.24 -0.43
CA LYS A 45 10.01 1.20 0.57
C LYS A 45 8.95 1.21 1.68
N GLY A 46 8.44 0.03 2.02
CA GLY A 46 7.39 -0.12 3.03
C GLY A 46 5.97 0.10 2.51
N LEU A 47 5.77 0.40 1.22
CA LEU A 47 4.46 0.36 0.56
C LEU A 47 4.28 -1.01 -0.11
N TYR A 48 3.11 -1.63 0.09
CA TYR A 48 2.83 -2.98 -0.36
C TYR A 48 1.48 -3.06 -1.09
N TYR A 49 1.46 -3.85 -2.16
CA TYR A 49 0.27 -4.18 -2.95
C TYR A 49 -0.16 -5.61 -2.66
N HIS A 50 -1.39 -5.77 -2.16
CA HIS A 50 -1.97 -7.06 -1.79
C HIS A 50 -3.09 -7.41 -2.76
N PRO A 51 -2.96 -8.46 -3.59
CA PRO A 51 -4.03 -8.86 -4.47
C PRO A 51 -5.22 -9.38 -3.66
N THR A 52 -6.42 -8.96 -4.02
CA THR A 52 -7.65 -9.50 -3.45
C THR A 52 -7.86 -10.96 -3.86
N ILE A 53 -8.65 -11.72 -3.09
CA ILE A 53 -8.88 -13.16 -3.33
C ILE A 53 -9.48 -13.40 -4.73
N ASP A 54 -10.38 -12.52 -5.16
CA ASP A 54 -11.00 -12.53 -6.49
C ASP A 54 -10.08 -11.96 -7.59
N SER A 55 -8.88 -11.47 -7.23
CA SER A 55 -7.91 -10.86 -8.16
C SER A 55 -8.49 -9.71 -8.99
N THR A 56 -9.48 -8.99 -8.46
CA THR A 56 -10.08 -7.84 -9.12
C THR A 56 -9.30 -6.55 -8.83
N ASN A 57 -8.69 -6.47 -7.64
CA ASN A 57 -8.00 -5.28 -7.19
C ASN A 57 -6.69 -5.63 -6.47
N TYR A 58 -5.80 -4.65 -6.36
CA TYR A 58 -4.78 -4.59 -5.32
C TYR A 58 -5.23 -3.67 -4.20
N LEU A 59 -5.05 -4.11 -2.96
CA LEU A 59 -5.13 -3.28 -1.76
C LEU A 59 -3.75 -2.69 -1.49
N VAL A 60 -3.67 -1.38 -1.30
CA VAL A 60 -2.42 -0.67 -1.02
C VAL A 60 -2.30 -0.49 0.50
N SER A 61 -1.20 -0.92 1.10
CA SER A 61 -0.98 -0.86 2.56
C SER A 61 0.49 -0.60 2.91
N PHE A 62 0.74 -0.03 4.10
CA PHE A 62 2.08 0.02 4.68
C PHE A 62 2.48 -1.27 5.42
N LEU A 63 1.58 -2.25 5.52
CA LEU A 63 1.82 -3.51 6.23
C LEU A 63 2.12 -4.63 5.24
N SER A 64 3.27 -5.28 5.36
CA SER A 64 3.61 -6.45 4.53
C SER A 64 2.78 -7.71 4.88
N ASN A 65 2.09 -7.75 6.02
CA ASN A 65 1.36 -8.95 6.45
C ASN A 65 -0.09 -8.97 5.91
N ASN A 66 -0.36 -9.83 4.93
CA ASN A 66 -1.68 -10.03 4.32
C ASN A 66 -2.80 -10.27 5.35
N ASP A 67 -2.56 -11.08 6.38
CA ASP A 67 -3.59 -11.41 7.37
C ASP A 67 -3.97 -10.20 8.20
N LYS A 68 -3.00 -9.37 8.60
CA LYS A 68 -3.26 -8.10 9.29
C LYS A 68 -4.00 -7.11 8.41
N VAL A 69 -3.59 -7.00 7.14
CA VAL A 69 -4.25 -6.13 6.15
C VAL A 69 -5.70 -6.55 5.96
N ASN A 70 -5.97 -7.83 5.74
CA ASN A 70 -7.33 -8.34 5.56
C ASN A 70 -8.18 -8.21 6.83
N LYS A 71 -7.59 -8.46 8.01
CA LYS A 71 -8.29 -8.34 9.30
C LYS A 71 -8.66 -6.90 9.65
N HIS A 72 -7.78 -5.95 9.30
CA HIS A 72 -7.93 -4.53 9.63
C HIS A 72 -8.13 -3.67 8.37
N ALA A 73 -8.80 -4.21 7.35
CA ALA A 73 -8.90 -3.58 6.03
C ALA A 73 -9.43 -2.13 6.10
N ASP A 74 -10.31 -1.83 7.05
CA ASP A 74 -10.85 -0.50 7.27
C ASP A 74 -9.79 0.57 7.56
N ILE A 75 -8.69 0.23 8.25
CA ILE A 75 -7.67 1.19 8.74
C ILE A 75 -6.23 0.82 8.35
N ALA A 76 -6.01 -0.36 7.79
CA ALA A 76 -4.70 -0.80 7.31
C ALA A 76 -4.54 -0.62 5.81
N VAL A 77 -5.63 -0.52 5.06
CA VAL A 77 -5.62 -0.30 3.60
C VAL A 77 -5.78 1.17 3.32
N ILE A 78 -4.82 1.75 2.62
CA ILE A 78 -4.79 3.16 2.21
C ILE A 78 -5.81 3.39 1.09
N GLY A 79 -5.88 2.44 0.16
CA GLY A 79 -6.83 2.46 -0.95
C GLY A 79 -6.69 1.22 -1.81
N ARG A 80 -7.35 1.25 -2.96
CA ARG A 80 -7.33 0.15 -3.93
C ARG A 80 -7.13 0.64 -5.34
N ILE A 81 -6.51 -0.21 -6.15
CA ILE A 81 -6.35 -0.03 -7.59
C ILE A 81 -6.78 -1.30 -8.33
N PRO A 82 -7.23 -1.23 -9.59
CA PRO A 82 -7.53 -2.40 -10.41
C PRO A 82 -6.33 -3.34 -10.56
N PHE A 83 -6.58 -4.65 -10.56
CA PHE A 83 -5.51 -5.66 -10.67
C PHE A 83 -4.81 -5.65 -12.03
N ASP A 84 -5.47 -5.15 -13.08
CA ASP A 84 -4.99 -4.99 -14.44
C ASP A 84 -4.40 -3.60 -14.72
N SER A 85 -4.14 -2.80 -13.67
CA SER A 85 -3.45 -1.53 -13.81
C SER A 85 -2.13 -1.68 -14.56
N GLU A 86 -1.78 -0.70 -15.39
CA GLU A 86 -0.47 -0.61 -16.04
C GLU A 86 0.65 -0.74 -15.01
N VAL A 87 1.82 -1.18 -15.44
CA VAL A 87 3.00 -1.21 -14.59
C VAL A 87 3.92 -0.03 -14.89
N ASP A 88 4.61 0.47 -13.86
CA ASP A 88 5.66 1.48 -14.02
C ASP A 88 6.97 0.86 -14.57
N ASP A 89 7.97 1.70 -14.81
CA ASP A 89 9.31 1.28 -15.28
C ASP A 89 10.00 0.29 -14.33
N ASN A 90 9.56 0.25 -13.06
CA ASN A 90 10.06 -0.63 -12.02
C ASN A 90 9.19 -1.89 -11.83
N ASN A 91 8.22 -2.11 -12.71
CA ASN A 91 7.30 -3.25 -12.70
C ASN A 91 6.41 -3.31 -11.43
N ASN A 92 6.11 -2.15 -10.85
CA ASN A 92 5.10 -1.98 -9.81
C ASN A 92 3.75 -1.64 -10.47
N PRO A 93 2.60 -2.01 -9.87
CA PRO A 93 1.31 -1.48 -10.28
C PRO A 93 1.30 0.05 -10.25
N LYS A 94 1.08 0.69 -11.39
CA LYS A 94 1.09 2.14 -11.55
C LYS A 94 -0.16 2.75 -10.94
N ILE A 95 0.02 3.63 -9.96
CA ILE A 95 -1.07 4.38 -9.34
C ILE A 95 -1.28 5.70 -10.11
N THR A 96 -2.52 6.01 -10.43
CA THR A 96 -2.95 7.28 -11.04
C THR A 96 -4.18 7.81 -10.32
N ILE A 97 -4.47 9.10 -10.50
CA ILE A 97 -5.66 9.75 -9.92
C ILE A 97 -6.96 9.06 -10.38
N GLN A 98 -6.95 8.47 -11.59
CA GLN A 98 -8.12 7.85 -12.18
C GLN A 98 -8.35 6.42 -11.69
N ASN A 99 -7.28 5.68 -11.37
CA ASN A 99 -7.39 4.27 -10.98
C ASN A 99 -7.35 4.05 -9.46
N PHE A 100 -6.95 5.06 -8.69
CA PHE A 100 -6.87 4.98 -7.24
C PHE A 100 -8.20 5.32 -6.57
N ILE A 101 -8.73 4.38 -5.79
CA ILE A 101 -9.90 4.59 -4.95
C ILE A 101 -9.43 4.63 -3.49
N GLU A 102 -9.44 5.83 -2.92
CA GLU A 102 -9.06 6.08 -1.53
C GLU A 102 -9.99 5.37 -0.53
N ASN A 103 -9.41 4.85 0.55
CA ASN A 103 -10.16 4.38 1.70
C ASN A 103 -10.37 5.52 2.72
N LYS A 104 -11.57 6.10 2.72
CA LYS A 104 -11.92 7.20 3.65
C LYS A 104 -11.77 6.84 5.13
N LYS A 105 -11.99 5.58 5.51
CA LYS A 105 -11.83 5.15 6.91
C LYS A 105 -10.37 5.18 7.34
N PHE A 106 -9.46 4.82 6.43
CA PHE A 106 -8.02 4.95 6.65
C PHE A 106 -7.64 6.41 6.82
N THR A 107 -8.08 7.30 5.91
CA THR A 107 -7.74 8.73 5.97
C THR A 107 -8.26 9.37 7.27
N GLN A 108 -9.48 9.02 7.70
CA GLN A 108 -10.01 9.45 9.00
C GLN A 108 -9.17 8.95 10.17
N PHE A 109 -8.78 7.67 10.15
CA PHE A 109 -7.92 7.08 11.18
C PHE A 109 -6.54 7.73 11.21
N LEU A 110 -5.93 8.01 10.05
CA LEU A 110 -4.66 8.73 9.93
C LEU A 110 -4.75 10.10 10.62
N HIS A 111 -5.76 10.90 10.29
CA HIS A 111 -5.97 12.21 10.91
C HIS A 111 -6.22 12.11 12.42
N GLN A 112 -6.93 11.08 12.87
CA GLN A 112 -7.12 10.81 14.30
C GLN A 112 -5.78 10.53 14.99
N VAL A 113 -4.95 9.65 14.43
CA VAL A 113 -3.63 9.33 14.98
C VAL A 113 -2.73 10.57 15.01
N ILE A 114 -2.75 11.39 13.96
CA ILE A 114 -2.00 12.66 13.95
C ILE A 114 -2.50 13.57 15.07
N ALA A 115 -3.81 13.79 15.17
CA ALA A 115 -4.40 14.65 16.20
C ALA A 115 -4.03 14.21 17.63
N GLU A 116 -3.94 12.91 17.87
CA GLU A 116 -3.59 12.33 19.18
C GLU A 116 -2.09 12.41 19.50
N ASN A 117 -1.21 12.50 18.49
CA ASN A 117 0.25 12.35 18.68
C ASN A 117 1.08 13.59 18.31
N VAL A 118 0.49 14.58 17.63
CA VAL A 118 1.20 15.72 17.02
C VAL A 118 1.97 16.60 18.01
N GLY A 119 1.50 16.76 19.25
CA GLY A 119 2.19 17.64 20.20
C GLY A 119 3.49 17.07 20.77
N ASP A 120 3.62 15.74 20.85
CA ASP A 120 4.70 15.10 21.62
C ASP A 120 5.73 14.36 20.75
N SER A 121 5.36 13.97 19.53
CA SER A 121 6.15 13.00 18.74
C SER A 121 7.07 13.63 17.70
N ASP A 122 6.88 14.90 17.33
CA ASP A 122 7.63 15.54 16.25
C ASP A 122 8.58 16.63 16.77
N ALA A 123 9.87 16.30 16.83
CA ALA A 123 10.92 17.21 17.30
C ALA A 123 11.09 18.45 16.41
N GLN A 124 10.88 18.32 15.10
CA GLN A 124 10.99 19.45 14.17
C GLN A 124 9.81 20.40 14.38
N LEU A 125 8.60 19.87 14.50
CA LEU A 125 7.41 20.67 14.76
C LEU A 125 7.50 21.38 16.12
N GLN A 126 8.03 20.69 17.15
CA GLN A 126 8.30 21.30 18.46
C GLN A 126 9.35 22.42 18.39
N ALA A 127 10.41 22.25 17.60
CA ALA A 127 11.41 23.29 17.40
C ALA A 127 10.80 24.53 16.71
N LEU A 128 9.95 24.32 15.71
CA LEU A 128 9.19 25.39 15.06
C LEU A 128 8.24 26.07 16.05
N ALA A 129 7.52 25.32 16.88
CA ALA A 129 6.63 25.89 17.90
C ALA A 129 7.40 26.82 18.84
N LYS A 130 8.56 26.37 19.34
CA LYS A 130 9.46 27.20 20.17
C LYS A 130 9.99 28.43 19.43
N TYR A 131 10.21 28.35 18.13
CA TYR A 131 10.66 29.51 17.35
C TYR A 131 9.56 30.55 17.15
N TYR A 132 8.37 30.12 16.73
CA TYR A 132 7.26 31.04 16.41
C TYR A 132 6.52 31.56 17.64
N GLN A 133 6.61 30.86 18.78
CA GLN A 133 5.98 31.19 20.07
C GLN A 133 4.46 31.16 20.06
N ASN A 134 3.77 31.75 19.08
CA ASN A 134 2.31 31.82 19.02
C ASN A 134 1.83 31.75 17.56
N GLY A 135 0.66 31.15 17.32
CA GLY A 135 0.00 31.13 16.01
C GLY A 135 -0.48 29.75 15.59
N TRP A 136 -0.37 29.46 14.30
CA TRP A 136 -0.70 28.15 13.72
C TRP A 136 0.50 27.61 12.96
N LEU A 137 0.76 26.31 13.09
CA LEU A 137 1.80 25.61 12.34
C LEU A 137 1.20 24.52 11.47
N HIS A 138 1.79 24.32 10.31
CA HIS A 138 1.45 23.23 9.41
C HIS A 138 2.11 21.94 9.87
N VAL A 139 1.33 20.87 9.87
CA VAL A 139 1.78 19.49 10.03
C VAL A 139 1.91 18.93 8.62
N ALA A 140 3.15 18.74 8.17
CA ALA A 140 3.45 18.37 6.79
C ALA A 140 4.00 16.95 6.70
N ASP A 141 3.91 16.38 5.51
CA ASP A 141 4.49 15.08 5.20
C ASP A 141 6.02 15.18 5.17
N ALA A 142 6.68 14.53 6.12
CA ALA A 142 8.13 14.50 6.21
C ALA A 142 8.80 13.69 5.08
N ARG A 143 8.03 12.95 4.27
CA ARG A 143 8.55 12.21 3.11
C ARG A 143 8.88 13.13 1.94
N ASP A 144 8.22 14.29 1.84
CA ASP A 144 8.51 15.33 0.88
C ASP A 144 8.71 16.70 1.58
N PRO A 145 9.87 16.88 2.25
CA PRO A 145 10.10 18.09 3.01
C PRO A 145 10.27 19.29 2.08
N ALA A 146 9.50 20.35 2.34
CA ALA A 146 9.64 21.61 1.63
C ALA A 146 11.05 22.20 1.79
N VAL A 147 11.50 22.90 0.75
CA VAL A 147 12.74 23.68 0.80
C VAL A 147 12.68 24.67 1.97
N TRP A 148 13.78 24.80 2.72
CA TRP A 148 13.86 25.63 3.92
C TRP A 148 13.26 27.04 3.71
N GLY A 149 12.39 27.45 4.62
CA GLY A 149 11.70 28.73 4.56
C GLY A 149 10.52 28.79 3.59
N ARG A 150 10.17 27.69 2.91
CA ARG A 150 8.95 27.58 2.10
C ARG A 150 7.87 26.81 2.84
N ILE A 151 6.63 27.15 2.50
CA ILE A 151 5.46 26.38 2.89
C ILE A 151 5.37 25.16 1.95
N PRO A 152 5.12 23.95 2.46
CA PRO A 152 4.86 22.77 1.62
C PRO A 152 3.67 22.98 0.70
N TYR A 153 3.54 22.17 -0.34
CA TYR A 153 2.36 22.25 -1.19
C TYR A 153 1.10 21.85 -0.39
N PRO A 154 -0.09 22.40 -0.72
CA PRO A 154 -1.32 22.12 0.03
C PRO A 154 -1.69 20.64 0.15
N GLU A 155 -1.28 19.81 -0.81
CA GLU A 155 -1.45 18.37 -0.84
C GLU A 155 -0.57 17.64 0.18
N ASP A 156 0.61 18.19 0.49
CA ASP A 156 1.60 17.60 1.41
C ASP A 156 1.42 18.07 2.86
N ILE A 157 0.38 18.86 3.12
CA ILE A 157 0.02 19.32 4.45
C ILE A 157 -1.13 18.47 4.97
N PHE A 158 -0.88 17.67 6.01
CA PHE A 158 -1.92 16.90 6.68
C PHE A 158 -2.95 17.80 7.37
N GLY A 159 -2.48 18.89 7.99
CA GLY A 159 -3.32 19.74 8.80
C GLY A 159 -2.55 20.87 9.46
N MET A 160 -3.19 21.54 10.40
CA MET A 160 -2.60 22.60 11.19
C MET A 160 -2.91 22.48 12.66
N VAL A 161 -1.99 22.94 13.50
CA VAL A 161 -2.11 22.94 14.97
C VAL A 161 -1.85 24.34 15.50
N GLN A 162 -2.53 24.68 16.60
CA GLN A 162 -2.28 25.94 17.27
C GLN A 162 -1.02 25.83 18.14
N VAL A 163 -0.24 26.90 18.14
CA VAL A 163 0.91 27.10 19.03
C VAL A 163 0.62 28.27 19.95
N LYS A 164 0.95 28.09 21.23
CA LYS A 164 0.89 29.14 22.23
C LYS A 164 2.07 29.00 23.20
N ASP A 165 2.73 30.11 23.50
CA ASP A 165 3.89 30.19 24.39
C ASP A 165 4.98 29.13 24.07
N GLY A 166 5.20 28.87 22.78
CA GLY A 166 6.20 27.93 22.29
C GLY A 166 5.77 26.46 22.34
N GLN A 167 4.52 26.17 22.69
CA GLN A 167 3.98 24.81 22.85
C GLN A 167 2.84 24.55 21.87
N ILE A 168 2.79 23.33 21.34
CA ILE A 168 1.69 22.86 20.49
C ILE A 168 0.50 22.55 21.40
N ILE A 169 -0.66 23.11 21.09
CA ILE A 169 -1.88 22.91 21.89
C ILE A 169 -2.58 21.65 21.42
N GLN A 170 -2.61 20.63 22.28
CA GLN A 170 -3.27 19.36 22.02
C GLN A 170 -4.77 19.57 21.73
N GLY A 171 -5.33 18.75 20.82
CA GLY A 171 -6.73 18.84 20.41
C GLY A 171 -7.08 20.01 19.48
N THR A 172 -6.11 20.83 19.06
CA THR A 172 -6.32 21.92 18.10
C THR A 172 -6.07 21.52 16.65
N TYR A 173 -5.74 20.25 16.40
CA TYR A 173 -5.48 19.74 15.07
C TYR A 173 -6.69 19.93 14.15
N GLN A 174 -6.46 20.61 13.03
CA GLN A 174 -7.44 20.80 11.98
C GLN A 174 -6.92 20.15 10.70
N PRO A 175 -7.59 19.10 10.18
CA PRO A 175 -7.15 18.45 8.96
C PRO A 175 -7.37 19.38 7.76
N MET A 176 -6.43 19.35 6.81
CA MET A 176 -6.58 20.08 5.55
C MET A 176 -7.51 19.30 4.62
N PRO A 177 -8.60 19.91 4.09
CA PRO A 177 -9.51 19.23 3.16
C PRO A 177 -8.86 18.82 1.83
N THR A 178 -7.73 19.44 1.50
CA THR A 178 -6.96 19.21 0.27
C THR A 178 -5.91 18.11 0.41
N HIS A 179 -5.69 17.57 1.61
CA HIS A 179 -4.74 16.48 1.78
C HIS A 179 -5.25 15.25 1.02
N LEU A 180 -4.50 14.86 0.00
CA LEU A 180 -4.71 13.61 -0.72
C LEU A 180 -3.61 12.66 -0.28
N SER A 181 -3.96 11.38 -0.08
CA SER A 181 -2.96 10.32 0.05
C SER A 181 -2.12 10.30 -1.22
N HIS A 182 -0.97 10.98 -1.20
CA HIS A 182 -0.17 11.25 -2.38
C HIS A 182 0.45 9.94 -2.91
N PHE A 183 0.01 9.53 -4.10
CA PHE A 183 0.61 8.43 -4.87
C PHE A 183 0.86 8.80 -6.34
N SER A 184 0.67 10.07 -6.74
CA SER A 184 0.47 10.43 -8.15
C SER A 184 1.59 11.24 -8.82
N ASN A 185 2.64 11.67 -8.13
CA ASN A 185 3.74 12.34 -8.82
C ASN A 185 4.97 11.43 -8.77
N TYR A 186 5.13 10.60 -9.81
CA TYR A 186 6.27 10.49 -10.73
C TYR A 186 6.07 9.28 -11.66
#